data_AF-A0A956LY79-F1
#
_entry.id   AF-A0A956LY79-F1
#
_cell.length_a   1.000
_cell.length_b   1.000
_cell.length_c   1.000
_cell.angle_alpha   90.00
_cell.angle_beta   90.00
_cell.angle_gamma   90.00
#
_symmetry.space_group_name_H-M   'P 1'
#
loop_
_entity.id
_entity.type
_entity.pdbx_description
1 polymer ?
#
loop_
_entity_poly.entity_id
_entity_poly.type
_entity_poly.pdbx_seq_one_letter_code
_entity_poly.pdbx_strand_id
1 'polypeptide(L)'
;YNDPDANEFDAQLLAPHDKPPVIPNVVDHSQTTGVFLAQDVFNRGPRDGQEIPRRGVDAVPQIAVLAARPVPRGMGNDFSITEFEPRSFLGYAPVQEDGSFRIRVPADTPISFATLDDEGRGFVVKRTWLYVRPGEEFNQCTGCHEDREAGGPFPTNLAPMAATLEPTDLNVPPSERRIISYETEIEPIIEAKCVSCHVPTYESRDSLLVDGRTVTVVDTIPAPGLLDLRSLADTTERGEIFPLAYVSLAGEGDEEEGTRTFITPAFPRRSLLIDTIMGLGSHAGEEPHPTTENALTEAEKESFRLWVMLGAQYR
;
A
#
# COMPACT_ATOMS: atom_id res chain seq x y z
N TYR A 1 10.58 10.56 48.62
CA TYR A 1 11.75 9.70 48.88
C TYR A 1 12.61 9.74 47.63
N ASN A 2 13.92 9.92 47.76
CA ASN A 2 14.84 9.99 46.64
C ASN A 2 16.17 9.44 47.16
N ASP A 3 16.55 8.27 46.68
CA ASP A 3 17.74 7.54 47.10
C ASP A 3 18.78 7.63 45.97
N PRO A 4 19.98 8.21 46.21
CA PRO A 4 21.00 8.32 45.17
C PRO A 4 21.52 6.96 44.66
N ASP A 5 21.26 5.88 45.38
CA ASP A 5 21.71 4.53 45.02
C ASP A 5 20.67 3.74 44.19
N ALA A 6 19.47 4.29 43.98
CA ALA A 6 18.42 3.65 43.20
C ALA A 6 17.66 4.64 42.29
N ASN A 7 16.94 4.08 41.32
CA ASN A 7 16.02 4.85 40.50
C ASN A 7 14.60 4.63 41.06
N GLU A 8 14.03 5.64 41.69
CA GLU A 8 12.63 5.58 42.14
C GLU A 8 11.68 6.16 41.10
N PHE A 9 10.84 5.30 40.54
CA PHE A 9 9.73 5.65 39.63
C PHE A 9 8.48 4.83 40.00
N ASP A 10 7.35 5.10 39.35
CA ASP A 10 6.05 4.44 39.58
C ASP A 10 5.52 4.54 41.02
N ALA A 11 5.74 5.67 41.68
CA ALA A 11 5.13 5.93 42.99
C ALA A 11 3.60 5.84 42.91
N GLN A 12 2.99 4.91 43.64
CA GLN A 12 1.55 4.72 43.74
C GLN A 12 1.03 5.26 45.07
N LEU A 13 0.03 6.14 45.03
CA LEU A 13 -0.65 6.62 46.23
C LEU A 13 -1.55 5.52 46.79
N LEU A 14 -1.35 5.15 48.06
CA LEU A 14 -2.28 4.27 48.79
C LEU A 14 -3.42 5.12 49.38
N ALA A 15 -4.45 5.35 48.58
CA ALA A 15 -5.67 6.04 48.99
C ALA A 15 -6.92 5.33 48.46
N PRO A 16 -8.09 5.48 49.12
CA PRO A 16 -9.35 5.04 48.57
C PRO A 16 -9.63 5.72 47.22
N HIS A 17 -10.15 4.97 46.25
CA HIS A 17 -10.62 5.50 44.97
C HIS A 17 -11.90 4.79 44.54
N ASP A 18 -12.74 5.49 43.77
CA ASP A 18 -13.96 4.89 43.23
C ASP A 18 -13.64 3.80 42.21
N LYS A 19 -14.44 2.73 42.22
CA LYS A 19 -14.32 1.66 41.24
C LYS A 19 -14.76 2.18 39.87
N PRO A 20 -13.96 2.01 38.80
CA PRO A 20 -14.37 2.38 37.45
C PRO A 20 -15.67 1.69 37.03
N PRO A 21 -16.51 2.33 36.19
CA PRO A 21 -17.69 1.71 35.61
C PRO A 21 -17.35 0.42 34.85
N VAL A 22 -18.22 -0.59 34.95
CA VAL A 22 -18.09 -1.83 34.18
C VAL A 22 -18.90 -1.70 32.90
N ILE A 23 -18.24 -1.77 31.75
CA ILE A 23 -18.89 -1.81 30.44
C ILE A 23 -19.23 -3.28 30.12
N PRO A 24 -20.49 -3.63 29.77
CA PRO A 24 -20.85 -4.99 29.39
C PRO A 24 -20.06 -5.49 28.19
N ASN A 25 -19.70 -6.78 28.20
CA ASN A 25 -19.04 -7.43 27.06
C ASN A 25 -20.07 -7.70 25.95
N VAL A 26 -19.75 -7.33 24.72
CA VAL A 26 -20.55 -7.60 23.51
C VAL A 26 -19.95 -8.68 22.62
N VAL A 27 -18.85 -9.30 23.03
CA VAL A 27 -18.12 -10.33 22.26
C VAL A 27 -18.85 -11.67 22.33
N ASP A 28 -19.12 -12.26 21.16
CA ASP A 28 -19.63 -13.61 21.00
C ASP A 28 -18.51 -14.55 20.49
N HIS A 29 -17.87 -15.26 21.42
CA HIS A 29 -16.78 -16.20 21.11
C HIS A 29 -17.21 -17.44 20.31
N SER A 30 -18.50 -17.64 20.04
CA SER A 30 -18.94 -18.67 19.11
C SER A 30 -18.74 -18.26 17.64
N GLN A 31 -18.54 -16.97 17.38
CA GLN A 31 -18.24 -16.42 16.06
C GLN A 31 -16.74 -16.39 15.80
N THR A 32 -16.36 -16.38 14.52
CA THR A 32 -14.97 -16.19 14.07
C THR A 32 -14.78 -14.91 13.27
N THR A 33 -15.85 -14.11 13.13
CA THR A 33 -15.90 -12.90 12.33
C THR A 33 -16.51 -11.74 13.09
N GLY A 34 -16.27 -10.53 12.62
CA GLY A 34 -17.10 -9.36 12.92
C GLY A 34 -17.44 -8.61 11.63
N VAL A 35 -18.23 -7.55 11.76
CA VAL A 35 -18.75 -6.78 10.62
C VAL A 35 -18.40 -5.31 10.79
N PHE A 36 -17.91 -4.70 9.72
CA PHE A 36 -17.75 -3.25 9.62
C PHE A 36 -18.83 -2.66 8.71
N LEU A 37 -19.40 -1.54 9.14
CA LEU A 37 -20.24 -0.66 8.34
C LEU A 37 -19.59 0.73 8.30
N ALA A 38 -19.23 1.19 7.11
CA ALA A 38 -18.86 2.56 6.85
C ALA A 38 -20.04 3.31 6.22
N GLN A 39 -20.37 4.48 6.77
CA GLN A 39 -21.56 5.23 6.39
C GLN A 39 -21.36 6.04 5.10
N ASP A 40 -20.18 6.62 4.90
CA ASP A 40 -19.91 7.47 3.72
C ASP A 40 -18.40 7.59 3.44
N VAL A 41 -17.92 7.04 2.32
CA VAL A 41 -16.51 7.16 1.89
C VAL A 41 -16.10 8.59 1.50
N PHE A 42 -17.05 9.46 1.18
CA PHE A 42 -16.82 10.87 0.84
C PHE A 42 -16.77 11.79 2.06
N ASN A 43 -17.16 11.29 3.24
CA ASN A 43 -17.06 12.03 4.49
C ASN A 43 -15.65 11.91 5.07
N ARG A 44 -14.83 12.94 4.87
CA ARG A 44 -13.40 12.92 5.16
C ARG A 44 -12.87 14.27 5.61
N GLY A 45 -11.98 14.27 6.60
CA GLY A 45 -11.24 15.46 7.03
C GLY A 45 -9.99 15.74 6.17
N PRO A 46 -9.54 17.00 6.04
CA PRO A 46 -8.46 17.38 5.11
C PRO A 46 -7.04 17.17 5.66
N ARG A 47 -6.87 16.58 6.84
CA ARG A 47 -5.67 16.81 7.69
C ARG A 47 -4.64 15.69 7.69
N ASP A 48 -4.81 14.65 6.87
CA ASP A 48 -3.87 13.53 6.82
C ASP A 48 -3.01 13.48 5.54
N GLY A 49 -3.12 14.50 4.68
CA GLY A 49 -2.32 14.68 3.47
C GLY A 49 -2.70 13.79 2.28
N GLN A 50 -3.81 13.05 2.36
CA GLN A 50 -4.32 12.30 1.20
C GLN A 50 -5.36 13.11 0.41
N GLU A 51 -5.70 12.61 -0.77
CA GLU A 51 -6.75 13.21 -1.60
C GLU A 51 -8.12 13.15 -0.90
N ILE A 52 -9.04 14.04 -1.30
CA ILE A 52 -10.41 14.08 -0.80
C ILE A 52 -11.34 13.79 -1.98
N PRO A 53 -11.99 12.61 -2.04
CA PRO A 53 -12.92 12.30 -3.11
C PRO A 53 -14.16 13.22 -3.01
N ARG A 54 -14.61 13.73 -4.14
CA ARG A 54 -15.77 14.62 -4.25
C ARG A 54 -16.96 13.86 -4.83
N ARG A 55 -18.03 13.78 -4.03
CA ARG A 55 -19.29 13.16 -4.44
C ARG A 55 -19.82 13.80 -5.73
N GLY A 56 -20.19 12.96 -6.69
CA GLY A 56 -20.72 13.37 -7.99
C GLY A 56 -19.66 13.82 -9.01
N VAL A 57 -18.37 13.80 -8.63
CA VAL A 57 -17.25 14.07 -9.55
C VAL A 57 -16.33 12.86 -9.62
N ASP A 58 -15.90 12.37 -8.46
CA ASP A 58 -14.98 11.25 -8.32
C ASP A 58 -15.77 9.95 -8.15
N ALA A 59 -15.36 8.91 -8.89
CA ALA A 59 -15.91 7.58 -8.75
C ALA A 59 -15.18 6.81 -7.65
N VAL A 60 -15.94 6.19 -6.74
CA VAL A 60 -15.42 5.28 -5.72
C VAL A 60 -16.29 4.02 -5.70
N PRO A 61 -16.12 3.10 -6.68
CA PRO A 61 -17.05 1.98 -6.86
C PRO A 61 -16.83 0.84 -5.85
N GLN A 62 -15.65 0.75 -5.25
CA GLN A 62 -15.28 -0.34 -4.37
C GLN A 62 -14.14 0.04 -3.43
N ILE A 63 -13.93 -0.80 -2.42
CA ILE A 63 -12.75 -0.80 -1.55
C ILE A 63 -11.92 -2.07 -1.78
N ALA A 64 -10.61 -1.98 -1.58
CA ALA A 64 -9.72 -3.11 -1.39
C ALA A 64 -9.49 -3.32 0.12
N VAL A 65 -9.61 -4.55 0.61
CA VAL A 65 -9.39 -4.89 2.02
C VAL A 65 -8.11 -5.70 2.17
N LEU A 66 -7.27 -5.27 3.11
CA LEU A 66 -5.95 -5.80 3.38
C LEU A 66 -5.90 -6.33 4.81
N ALA A 67 -5.13 -7.39 5.05
CA ALA A 67 -4.85 -7.91 6.38
C ALA A 67 -3.35 -7.93 6.65
N ALA A 68 -2.96 -7.57 7.87
CA ALA A 68 -1.59 -7.71 8.33
C ALA A 68 -1.16 -9.18 8.30
N ARG A 69 0.10 -9.42 7.93
CA ARG A 69 0.76 -10.71 8.05
C ARG A 69 1.79 -10.64 9.17
N PRO A 70 1.88 -11.67 10.04
CA PRO A 70 2.92 -11.71 11.05
C PRO A 70 4.30 -11.84 10.38
N VAL A 71 5.27 -11.07 10.86
CA VAL A 71 6.69 -11.27 10.51
C VAL A 71 7.18 -12.51 11.27
N PRO A 72 7.62 -13.59 10.59
CA PRO A 72 8.18 -14.77 11.25
C PRO A 72 9.40 -14.41 12.09
N ARG A 73 9.57 -15.07 13.23
CA ARG A 73 10.79 -14.91 14.04
C ARG A 73 12.03 -15.26 13.20
N GLY A 74 13.01 -14.36 13.18
CA GLY A 74 14.26 -14.55 12.44
C GLY A 74 14.21 -14.08 10.98
N MET A 75 13.06 -13.61 10.48
CA MET A 75 13.00 -12.83 9.25
C MET A 75 13.67 -11.48 9.50
N GLY A 76 14.67 -11.16 8.66
CA GLY A 76 15.38 -9.89 8.74
C GLY A 76 14.64 -8.79 7.99
N ASN A 77 15.35 -7.74 7.62
CA ASN A 77 14.84 -6.70 6.72
C ASN A 77 14.89 -7.13 5.24
N ASP A 78 14.85 -8.44 4.96
CA ASP A 78 14.91 -9.02 3.61
C ASP A 78 13.52 -9.22 2.97
N PHE A 79 12.47 -8.76 3.65
CA PHE A 79 11.10 -8.84 3.17
C PHE A 79 10.69 -7.66 2.27
N SER A 80 11.24 -6.47 2.51
CA SER A 80 10.91 -5.26 1.76
C SER A 80 11.99 -4.20 1.92
N ILE A 81 12.15 -3.35 0.91
CA ILE A 81 12.95 -2.13 1.00
C ILE A 81 12.17 -0.99 1.69
N THR A 82 10.84 -1.08 1.71
CA THR A 82 9.92 -0.06 2.17
C THR A 82 9.61 -0.17 3.67
N GLU A 83 9.09 0.90 4.27
CA GLU A 83 8.69 0.97 5.69
C GLU A 83 7.34 0.29 5.98
N PHE A 84 6.84 -0.53 5.06
CA PHE A 84 5.54 -1.18 5.19
C PHE A 84 5.69 -2.61 5.73
N GLU A 85 4.95 -2.93 6.79
CA GLU A 85 4.87 -4.30 7.29
C GLU A 85 4.28 -5.28 6.26
N PRO A 86 4.51 -6.61 6.39
CA PRO A 86 3.91 -7.60 5.52
C PRO A 86 2.39 -7.54 5.48
N ARG A 87 1.81 -7.54 4.27
CA ARG A 87 0.36 -7.49 4.06
C ARG A 87 -0.12 -8.58 3.11
N SER A 88 -1.39 -8.89 3.24
CA SER A 88 -2.14 -9.80 2.37
C SER A 88 -3.43 -9.14 1.94
N PHE A 89 -3.94 -9.54 0.77
CA PHE A 89 -5.19 -9.07 0.23
C PHE A 89 -6.32 -10.03 0.62
N LEU A 90 -7.39 -9.48 1.23
CA LEU A 90 -8.60 -10.24 1.57
C LEU A 90 -9.59 -10.26 0.41
N GLY A 91 -9.68 -9.17 -0.35
CA GLY A 91 -10.64 -9.05 -1.45
C GLY A 91 -11.16 -7.63 -1.61
N TYR A 92 -12.04 -7.46 -2.60
CA TYR A 92 -12.75 -6.23 -2.85
C TYR A 92 -14.15 -6.26 -2.23
N ALA A 93 -14.68 -5.09 -1.89
CA ALA A 93 -16.09 -4.94 -1.53
C ALA A 93 -16.70 -3.72 -2.22
N PRO A 94 -17.96 -3.82 -2.71
CA PRO A 94 -18.62 -2.74 -3.39
C PRO A 94 -18.94 -1.59 -2.43
N VAL A 95 -18.75 -0.37 -2.93
CA VAL A 95 -19.27 0.84 -2.31
C VAL A 95 -20.62 1.13 -2.98
N GLN A 96 -21.66 1.33 -2.17
CA GLN A 96 -23.01 1.62 -2.65
C GLN A 96 -23.08 3.04 -3.21
N GLU A 97 -24.16 3.36 -3.95
CA GLU A 97 -24.35 4.67 -4.58
C GLU A 97 -24.33 5.84 -3.58
N ASP A 98 -24.78 5.61 -2.35
CA ASP A 98 -24.74 6.60 -1.27
C ASP A 98 -23.34 6.76 -0.62
N GLY A 99 -22.35 5.98 -1.06
CA GLY A 99 -20.98 5.97 -0.54
C GLY A 99 -20.78 5.04 0.66
N SER A 100 -21.77 4.24 1.05
CA SER A 100 -21.64 3.30 2.16
C SER A 100 -21.08 1.95 1.73
N PHE A 101 -20.43 1.21 2.64
CA PHE A 101 -20.06 -0.18 2.41
C PHE A 101 -20.19 -1.01 3.68
N ARG A 102 -20.39 -2.32 3.53
CA ARG A 102 -20.49 -3.27 4.65
C ARG A 102 -19.71 -4.54 4.36
N ILE A 103 -18.79 -4.92 5.25
CA ILE A 103 -17.89 -6.07 5.08
C ILE A 103 -17.90 -6.96 6.33
N ARG A 104 -17.86 -8.27 6.12
CA ARG A 104 -17.62 -9.27 7.16
C ARG A 104 -16.17 -9.72 7.03
N VAL A 105 -15.43 -9.66 8.13
CA VAL A 105 -13.98 -9.92 8.14
C VAL A 105 -13.61 -10.86 9.28
N PRO A 106 -12.44 -11.52 9.22
CA PRO A 106 -11.97 -12.35 10.32
C PRO A 106 -11.84 -11.53 11.60
N ALA A 107 -12.39 -12.04 12.70
CA ALA A 107 -12.24 -11.42 14.01
C ALA A 107 -10.79 -11.51 14.50
N ASP A 108 -10.42 -10.63 15.42
CA ASP A 108 -9.09 -10.57 16.03
C ASP A 108 -7.93 -10.50 15.00
N THR A 109 -8.23 -10.06 13.78
CA THR A 109 -7.28 -9.88 12.68
C THR A 109 -7.11 -8.40 12.39
N PRO A 110 -5.88 -7.86 12.42
CA PRO A 110 -5.62 -6.50 11.99
C PRO A 110 -5.88 -6.36 10.49
N ILE A 111 -6.84 -5.50 10.14
CA ILE A 111 -7.20 -5.17 8.77
C ILE A 111 -7.03 -3.67 8.49
N SER A 112 -6.92 -3.37 7.21
CA SER A 112 -7.00 -2.03 6.66
C SER A 112 -7.78 -2.08 5.35
N PHE A 113 -8.16 -0.93 4.80
CA PHE A 113 -8.79 -0.85 3.50
C PHE A 113 -8.40 0.44 2.78
N ALA A 114 -8.46 0.39 1.45
CA ALA A 114 -8.32 1.54 0.57
C ALA A 114 -9.59 1.69 -0.26
N THR A 115 -10.14 2.90 -0.35
CA THR A 115 -11.12 3.21 -1.39
C THR A 115 -10.43 3.25 -2.73
N LEU A 116 -11.07 2.74 -3.78
CA LEU A 116 -10.48 2.70 -5.11
C LEU A 116 -11.17 3.68 -6.03
N ASP A 117 -10.44 4.26 -6.98
CA ASP A 117 -11.02 4.95 -8.13
C ASP A 117 -11.63 3.95 -9.13
N ASP A 118 -12.21 4.47 -10.21
CA ASP A 118 -12.75 3.70 -11.33
C ASP A 118 -11.71 2.83 -12.05
N GLU A 119 -10.43 3.17 -11.91
CA GLU A 119 -9.28 2.47 -12.48
C GLU A 119 -8.67 1.44 -11.50
N GLY A 120 -9.27 1.25 -10.32
CA GLY A 120 -8.83 0.30 -9.30
C GLY A 120 -7.56 0.73 -8.54
N ARG A 121 -7.19 2.01 -8.59
CA ARG A 121 -6.07 2.58 -7.83
C ARG A 121 -6.58 3.15 -6.51
N GLY A 122 -5.86 2.88 -5.41
CA GLY A 122 -6.17 3.42 -4.09
C GLY A 122 -6.26 4.95 -4.06
N PHE A 123 -7.47 5.47 -3.86
CA PHE A 123 -7.83 6.87 -3.70
C PHE A 123 -7.50 7.36 -2.30
N VAL A 124 -8.07 6.71 -1.28
CA VAL A 124 -7.79 6.96 0.12
C VAL A 124 -7.39 5.65 0.76
N VAL A 125 -6.19 5.60 1.31
CA VAL A 125 -5.63 4.41 1.93
C VAL A 125 -5.62 4.60 3.44
N LYS A 126 -6.27 3.69 4.17
CA LYS A 126 -6.21 3.71 5.62
C LYS A 126 -4.84 3.20 6.08
N ARG A 127 -4.13 4.02 6.86
CA ARG A 127 -2.75 3.73 7.33
C ARG A 127 -2.67 3.15 8.74
N THR A 128 -3.82 2.85 9.36
CA THR A 128 -3.88 2.32 10.72
C THR A 128 -4.66 1.02 10.73
N TRP A 129 -4.16 0.06 11.50
CA TRP A 129 -4.82 -1.21 11.73
C TRP A 129 -6.07 -1.04 12.58
N LEU A 130 -7.13 -1.77 12.21
CA LEU A 130 -8.36 -1.94 12.96
C LEU A 130 -8.67 -3.43 13.02
N TYR A 131 -9.47 -3.81 13.99
CA TYR A 131 -9.95 -5.16 14.14
C TYR A 131 -11.35 -5.10 14.73
N VAL A 132 -12.10 -6.17 14.51
CA VAL A 132 -13.36 -6.45 15.19
C VAL A 132 -13.15 -7.65 16.09
N ARG A 133 -13.84 -7.66 17.22
CA ARG A 133 -13.95 -8.84 18.08
C ARG A 133 -14.95 -9.84 17.50
N PRO A 134 -14.91 -11.11 17.93
CA PRO A 134 -15.91 -12.10 17.54
C PRO A 134 -17.35 -11.61 17.78
N GLY A 135 -18.17 -11.61 16.73
CA GLY A 135 -19.57 -11.19 16.76
C GLY A 135 -19.81 -9.69 16.81
N GLU A 136 -18.77 -8.86 16.76
CA GLU A 136 -18.91 -7.40 16.83
C GLU A 136 -19.50 -6.82 15.54
N GLU A 137 -20.50 -5.96 15.67
CA GLU A 137 -21.04 -5.10 14.60
C GLU A 137 -20.53 -3.68 14.79
N PHE A 138 -19.44 -3.32 14.10
CA PHE A 138 -18.81 -2.00 14.18
C PHE A 138 -19.45 -1.03 13.17
N ASN A 139 -20.32 -0.14 13.66
CA ASN A 139 -21.06 0.85 12.86
C ASN A 139 -20.69 2.32 13.16
N GLN A 140 -19.55 2.53 13.83
CA GLN A 140 -19.08 3.86 14.25
C GLN A 140 -18.18 4.55 13.21
N CYS A 141 -18.01 3.94 12.02
CA CYS A 141 -17.26 4.53 10.91
C CYS A 141 -18.17 5.50 10.13
N THR A 142 -18.33 6.73 10.62
CA THR A 142 -19.16 7.75 9.96
C THR A 142 -18.55 8.29 8.67
N GLY A 143 -17.24 8.15 8.50
CA GLY A 143 -16.51 8.62 7.33
C GLY A 143 -15.20 7.87 7.11
N CYS A 144 -14.59 8.05 5.94
CA CYS A 144 -13.25 7.52 5.66
C CYS A 144 -12.20 8.50 6.23
N HIS A 145 -12.08 8.53 7.57
CA HIS A 145 -11.26 9.47 8.36
C HIS A 145 -11.87 10.88 8.47
N GLU A 146 -13.09 10.97 9.02
CA GLU A 146 -13.81 12.21 9.29
C GLU A 146 -13.02 13.18 10.19
N ASP A 147 -13.34 14.48 10.12
CA ASP A 147 -12.67 15.49 10.94
C ASP A 147 -13.03 15.35 12.43
N ARG A 148 -12.12 14.75 13.21
CA ARG A 148 -12.29 14.51 14.65
C ARG A 148 -12.17 15.77 15.51
N GLU A 149 -11.62 16.87 14.99
CA GLU A 149 -11.50 18.15 15.72
C GLU A 149 -12.70 19.08 15.50
N ALA A 150 -13.53 18.80 14.49
CA ALA A 150 -14.75 19.56 14.24
C ALA A 150 -15.84 19.42 15.32
N GLY A 151 -15.61 18.63 16.38
CA GLY A 151 -16.53 18.48 17.51
C GLY A 151 -17.22 17.11 17.64
N GLY A 152 -16.71 16.08 16.96
CA GLY A 152 -17.21 14.69 17.04
C GLY A 152 -17.47 14.09 15.67
N PRO A 153 -17.91 12.81 15.59
CA PRO A 153 -18.32 12.21 14.33
C PRO A 153 -19.57 12.92 13.79
N PHE A 154 -19.45 13.59 12.63
CA PHE A 154 -20.60 14.18 11.93
C PHE A 154 -21.04 13.25 10.79
N PRO A 155 -22.09 12.44 10.99
CA PRO A 155 -22.58 11.57 9.93
C PRO A 155 -23.23 12.41 8.82
N THR A 156 -22.74 12.25 7.59
CA THR A 156 -23.36 12.80 6.38
C THR A 156 -24.41 11.86 5.79
N ASN A 157 -24.44 10.61 6.25
CA ASN A 157 -25.34 9.57 5.81
C ASN A 157 -25.96 8.83 7.01
N LEU A 158 -27.15 9.29 7.44
CA LEU A 158 -27.86 8.74 8.62
C LEU A 158 -28.54 7.40 8.37
N ALA A 159 -28.76 7.04 7.10
CA ALA A 159 -29.43 5.79 6.71
C ALA A 159 -28.62 5.10 5.60
N PRO A 160 -27.42 4.58 5.90
CA PRO A 160 -26.55 3.99 4.90
C PRO A 160 -27.23 2.80 4.22
N MET A 161 -27.27 2.79 2.89
CA MET A 161 -27.82 1.70 2.07
C MET A 161 -27.22 0.35 2.48
N ALA A 162 -25.89 0.31 2.65
CA ALA A 162 -25.16 -0.89 3.03
C ALA A 162 -25.60 -1.48 4.39
N ALA A 163 -26.23 -0.70 5.26
CA ALA A 163 -26.77 -1.19 6.54
C ALA A 163 -27.95 -2.16 6.37
N THR A 164 -28.65 -2.08 5.24
CA THR A 164 -29.79 -2.96 4.91
C THR A 164 -29.40 -4.14 4.03
N LEU A 165 -28.14 -4.20 3.60
CA LEU A 165 -27.60 -5.25 2.75
C LEU A 165 -26.80 -6.27 3.55
N GLU A 166 -26.69 -7.47 3.00
CA GLU A 166 -25.73 -8.46 3.50
C GLU A 166 -24.31 -7.93 3.33
N PRO A 167 -23.44 -8.12 4.34
CA PRO A 167 -22.07 -7.66 4.25
C PRO A 167 -21.32 -8.53 3.24
N THR A 168 -20.42 -7.92 2.49
CA THR A 168 -19.52 -8.67 1.60
C THR A 168 -18.63 -9.56 2.45
N ASP A 169 -18.68 -10.87 2.21
CA ASP A 169 -17.95 -11.84 3.00
C ASP A 169 -16.48 -11.88 2.58
N LEU A 170 -15.62 -11.35 3.43
CA LEU A 170 -14.18 -11.32 3.30
C LEU A 170 -13.53 -12.10 4.45
N ASN A 171 -14.24 -13.06 5.04
CA ASN A 171 -13.70 -13.99 6.03
C ASN A 171 -12.74 -15.00 5.37
N VAL A 172 -11.62 -14.51 4.85
CA VAL A 172 -10.62 -15.32 4.16
C VAL A 172 -9.60 -15.84 5.19
N PRO A 173 -9.44 -17.18 5.32
CA PRO A 173 -8.46 -17.75 6.24
C PRO A 173 -7.03 -17.41 5.78
N PRO A 174 -6.04 -17.29 6.70
CA PRO A 174 -4.68 -16.87 6.35
C PRO A 174 -4.02 -17.64 5.19
N SER A 175 -4.31 -18.94 5.05
CA SER A 175 -3.76 -19.79 3.98
C SER A 175 -4.29 -19.50 2.58
N GLU A 176 -5.42 -18.79 2.46
CA GLU A 176 -6.10 -18.49 1.19
C GLU A 176 -5.97 -17.02 0.80
N ARG A 177 -5.36 -16.18 1.64
CA ARG A 177 -5.18 -14.76 1.35
C ARG A 177 -4.13 -14.60 0.25
N ARG A 178 -4.45 -13.81 -0.78
CA ARG A 178 -3.50 -13.51 -1.86
C ARG A 178 -2.37 -12.65 -1.29
N ILE A 179 -1.14 -13.04 -1.62
CA ILE A 179 0.06 -12.28 -1.30
C ILE A 179 0.65 -11.89 -2.65
N ILE A 180 0.66 -10.59 -2.93
CA ILE A 180 1.31 -10.06 -4.12
C ILE A 180 2.69 -9.58 -3.68
N SER A 181 3.72 -10.30 -4.13
CA SER A 181 5.12 -10.01 -3.83
C SER A 181 5.88 -9.73 -5.12
N TYR A 182 6.98 -8.98 -5.01
CA TYR A 182 7.81 -8.71 -6.17
C TYR A 182 8.35 -10.01 -6.77
N GLU A 183 9.00 -10.83 -5.94
CA GLU A 183 9.73 -12.05 -6.34
C GLU A 183 8.82 -13.05 -7.07
N THR A 184 7.57 -13.22 -6.62
CA THR A 184 6.70 -14.27 -7.16
C THR A 184 5.77 -13.83 -8.28
N GLU A 185 5.43 -12.54 -8.33
CA GLU A 185 4.33 -12.06 -9.20
C GLU A 185 4.73 -10.91 -10.11
N ILE A 186 5.60 -10.00 -9.66
CA ILE A 186 5.98 -8.81 -10.44
C ILE A 186 7.24 -9.04 -11.26
N GLU A 187 8.27 -9.68 -10.69
CA GLU A 187 9.53 -9.96 -11.36
C GLU A 187 9.34 -10.74 -12.67
N PRO A 188 8.52 -11.82 -12.73
CA PRO A 188 8.30 -12.53 -14.00
C PRO A 188 7.69 -11.65 -15.10
N ILE A 189 6.85 -10.67 -14.73
CA ILE A 189 6.26 -9.73 -15.68
C ILE A 189 7.33 -8.76 -16.19
N ILE A 190 8.15 -8.24 -15.27
CA ILE A 190 9.27 -7.33 -15.59
C ILE A 190 10.26 -8.02 -16.52
N GLU A 191 10.71 -9.23 -16.19
CA GLU A 191 11.64 -10.01 -17.01
C GLU A 191 11.11 -10.23 -18.43
N ALA A 192 9.83 -10.55 -18.56
CA ALA A 192 9.21 -10.84 -19.85
C ALA A 192 8.99 -9.59 -20.72
N LYS A 193 8.66 -8.44 -20.10
CA LYS A 193 8.06 -7.30 -20.84
C LYS A 193 8.81 -5.97 -20.70
N CYS A 194 9.75 -5.85 -19.77
CA CYS A 194 10.41 -4.59 -19.47
C CYS A 194 11.94 -4.66 -19.67
N VAL A 195 12.57 -5.78 -19.28
CA VAL A 195 14.05 -5.92 -19.27
C VAL A 195 14.67 -5.81 -20.66
N SER A 196 13.97 -6.12 -21.75
CA SER A 196 14.55 -5.97 -23.09
C SER A 196 14.96 -4.52 -23.43
N CYS A 197 14.34 -3.54 -22.78
CA CYS A 197 14.56 -2.10 -23.05
C CYS A 197 15.15 -1.37 -21.84
N HIS A 198 14.79 -1.76 -20.62
CA HIS A 198 15.21 -1.12 -19.38
C HIS A 198 16.54 -1.67 -18.84
N VAL A 199 17.58 -1.58 -19.66
CA VAL A 199 18.95 -1.97 -19.31
C VAL A 199 19.95 -0.96 -19.84
N PRO A 200 21.11 -0.78 -19.18
CA PRO A 200 22.20 0.00 -19.74
C PRO A 200 22.69 -0.63 -21.05
N THR A 201 23.06 0.22 -22.00
CA THR A 201 23.72 -0.18 -23.24
C THR A 201 25.11 0.45 -23.32
N TYR A 202 25.96 -0.01 -24.23
CA TYR A 202 27.36 0.42 -24.29
C TYR A 202 27.70 0.84 -25.72
N GLU A 203 28.26 2.04 -25.87
CA GLU A 203 28.73 2.55 -27.15
C GLU A 203 30.25 2.69 -27.12
N SER A 204 30.93 2.13 -28.13
CA SER A 204 32.37 2.27 -28.27
C SER A 204 32.69 3.41 -29.23
N ARG A 205 33.56 4.32 -28.81
CA ARG A 205 34.12 5.36 -29.68
C ARG A 205 35.62 5.49 -29.50
N ASP A 206 36.29 5.85 -30.59
CA ASP A 206 37.71 6.15 -30.55
C ASP A 206 37.93 7.59 -30.06
N SER A 207 38.80 7.75 -29.07
CA SER A 207 39.20 9.04 -28.50
C SER A 207 40.70 9.24 -28.69
N LEU A 208 41.08 10.40 -29.21
CA LEU A 208 42.47 10.80 -29.38
C LEU A 208 42.98 11.43 -28.09
N LEU A 209 44.00 10.80 -27.49
CA LEU A 209 44.70 11.33 -26.34
C LEU A 209 45.63 12.48 -26.75
N VAL A 210 46.00 13.31 -25.78
CA VAL A 210 46.89 14.47 -25.97
C VAL A 210 48.28 14.06 -26.49
N ASP A 211 48.71 12.82 -26.26
CA ASP A 211 49.98 12.26 -26.76
C ASP A 211 49.88 11.67 -28.19
N GLY A 212 48.73 11.83 -28.86
CA GLY A 212 48.50 11.37 -30.23
C GLY A 212 48.11 9.90 -30.35
N ARG A 213 47.92 9.18 -29.25
CA ARG A 213 47.41 7.80 -29.26
C ARG A 213 45.89 7.78 -29.33
N THR A 214 45.35 6.87 -30.13
CA THR A 214 43.92 6.57 -30.11
C THR A 214 43.64 5.49 -29.08
N VAL A 215 42.66 5.74 -28.21
CA VAL A 215 42.11 4.73 -27.30
C VAL A 215 40.63 4.53 -27.60
N THR A 216 40.16 3.29 -27.57
CA THR A 216 38.73 3.02 -27.61
C THR A 216 38.16 3.22 -26.22
N VAL A 217 37.23 4.17 -26.11
CA VAL A 217 36.46 4.45 -24.90
C VAL A 217 35.11 3.77 -25.06
N VAL A 218 34.68 3.05 -24.03
CA VAL A 218 33.35 2.46 -23.95
C VAL A 218 32.53 3.36 -23.02
N ASP A 219 31.62 4.13 -23.60
CA ASP A 219 30.69 4.95 -22.85
C ASP A 219 29.48 4.08 -22.45
N THR A 220 29.05 4.19 -21.19
CA THR A 220 27.82 3.54 -20.72
C THR A 220 26.65 4.47 -21.00
N ILE A 221 25.67 3.98 -21.74
CA ILE A 221 24.38 4.65 -21.94
C ILE A 221 23.44 4.11 -20.86
N PRO A 222 22.97 4.96 -19.93
CA PRO A 222 22.05 4.52 -18.88
C PRO A 222 20.76 3.91 -19.45
N ALA A 223 20.11 3.05 -18.66
CA ALA A 223 18.81 2.53 -19.01
C ALA A 223 17.79 3.69 -19.21
N PRO A 224 16.81 3.55 -20.13
CA PRO A 224 15.74 4.53 -20.30
C PRO A 224 15.07 4.89 -18.96
N GLY A 225 14.95 6.19 -18.71
CA GLY A 225 14.39 6.71 -17.46
C GLY A 225 15.28 6.54 -16.22
N LEU A 226 16.55 6.14 -16.38
CA LEU A 226 17.44 5.71 -15.27
C LEU A 226 16.86 4.52 -14.49
N LEU A 227 16.07 3.69 -15.17
CA LEU A 227 15.40 2.53 -14.58
C LEU A 227 16.07 1.25 -15.08
N ASP A 228 17.00 0.71 -14.30
CA ASP A 228 17.69 -0.56 -14.60
C ASP A 228 16.93 -1.75 -14.00
N LEU A 229 16.27 -2.52 -14.86
CA LEU A 229 15.39 -3.60 -14.45
C LEU A 229 16.05 -4.98 -14.50
N ARG A 230 17.38 -5.05 -14.49
CA ARG A 230 18.06 -6.37 -14.44
C ARG A 230 17.89 -7.02 -13.07
N SER A 231 17.67 -8.33 -13.07
CA SER A 231 17.73 -9.17 -11.86
C SER A 231 19.19 -9.44 -11.49
N LEU A 232 19.89 -8.39 -11.05
CA LEU A 232 21.26 -8.43 -10.53
C LEU A 232 21.23 -8.06 -9.06
N ALA A 233 21.91 -8.80 -8.19
CA ALA A 233 22.02 -8.42 -6.79
C ALA A 233 22.66 -7.03 -6.67
N ASP A 234 22.00 -6.09 -5.99
CA ASP A 234 22.57 -4.78 -5.73
C ASP A 234 23.59 -4.86 -4.59
N THR A 235 24.85 -4.52 -4.89
CA THR A 235 25.94 -4.50 -3.91
C THR A 235 26.13 -3.14 -3.23
N THR A 236 25.36 -2.11 -3.62
CA THR A 236 25.65 -0.71 -3.28
C THR A 236 24.70 -0.08 -2.25
N GLU A 237 23.39 -0.27 -2.33
CA GLU A 237 22.45 0.38 -1.39
C GLU A 237 21.98 -0.53 -0.27
N ARG A 238 21.71 -1.81 -0.56
CA ARG A 238 21.24 -2.79 0.45
C ARG A 238 21.82 -4.18 0.19
N GLY A 239 23.14 -4.28 0.42
CA GLY A 239 23.98 -5.47 0.38
C GLY A 239 23.32 -6.76 -0.06
N GLU A 240 23.40 -7.08 -1.36
CA GLU A 240 23.07 -8.36 -2.01
C GLU A 240 21.68 -8.97 -1.75
N ILE A 241 20.79 -8.33 -0.99
CA ILE A 241 19.51 -8.93 -0.59
C ILE A 241 18.45 -8.78 -1.68
N PHE A 242 18.44 -7.65 -2.39
CA PHE A 242 17.42 -7.34 -3.40
C PHE A 242 18.01 -7.20 -4.80
N PRO A 243 17.28 -7.61 -5.85
CA PRO A 243 17.69 -7.34 -7.22
C PRO A 243 17.59 -5.83 -7.53
N LEU A 244 18.48 -5.34 -8.38
CA LEU A 244 18.54 -3.95 -8.85
C LEU A 244 17.20 -3.49 -9.42
N ALA A 245 16.46 -4.38 -10.10
CA ALA A 245 15.12 -4.09 -10.61
C ALA A 245 14.11 -3.74 -9.51
N TYR A 246 14.16 -4.42 -8.35
CA TYR A 246 13.28 -4.10 -7.22
C TYR A 246 13.71 -2.79 -6.56
N VAL A 247 15.02 -2.60 -6.34
CA VAL A 247 15.57 -1.37 -5.77
C VAL A 247 15.24 -0.16 -6.65
N SER A 248 15.43 -0.26 -7.97
CA SER A 248 15.14 0.83 -8.91
C SER A 248 13.66 1.22 -8.94
N LEU A 249 12.74 0.30 -8.63
CA LEU A 249 11.30 0.57 -8.64
C LEU A 249 10.76 1.05 -7.30
N ALA A 250 11.14 0.36 -6.22
CA ALA A 250 10.58 0.53 -4.88
C ALA A 250 11.49 1.28 -3.90
N GLY A 251 12.76 1.50 -4.27
CA GLY A 251 13.69 2.35 -3.53
C GLY A 251 13.32 3.83 -3.60
N GLU A 252 13.86 4.60 -2.66
CA GLU A 252 13.76 6.05 -2.69
C GLU A 252 14.71 6.58 -3.76
N GLY A 253 14.21 7.44 -4.66
CA GLY A 253 15.09 8.14 -5.59
C GLY A 253 15.98 9.14 -4.85
N ASP A 254 17.18 9.33 -5.35
CA ASP A 254 18.14 10.33 -4.91
C ASP A 254 18.14 11.51 -5.91
N GLU A 255 17.69 12.67 -5.45
CA GLU A 255 17.65 13.89 -6.25
C GLU A 255 19.06 14.38 -6.65
N GLU A 256 20.10 14.10 -5.86
CA GLU A 256 21.49 14.46 -6.16
C GLU A 256 22.08 13.58 -7.27
N GLU A 257 21.69 12.30 -7.30
CA GLU A 257 22.06 11.36 -8.38
C GLU A 257 21.10 11.42 -9.58
N GLY A 258 20.02 12.20 -9.47
CA GLY A 258 19.02 12.40 -10.52
C GLY A 258 18.08 11.21 -10.71
N THR A 259 18.07 10.24 -9.79
CA THR A 259 17.19 9.08 -9.81
C THR A 259 15.81 9.47 -9.27
N ARG A 260 14.75 8.84 -9.82
CA ARG A 260 13.35 9.21 -9.51
C ARG A 260 12.70 8.13 -8.68
N THR A 261 11.83 8.54 -7.77
CA THR A 261 10.91 7.62 -7.10
C THR A 261 9.82 7.17 -8.07
N PHE A 262 9.81 5.89 -8.46
CA PHE A 262 8.82 5.34 -9.40
C PHE A 262 7.55 4.87 -8.70
N ILE A 263 7.68 4.40 -7.45
CA ILE A 263 6.56 3.92 -6.65
C ILE A 263 6.49 4.72 -5.36
N THR A 264 5.28 5.17 -5.02
CA THR A 264 4.96 5.62 -3.67
C THR A 264 4.26 4.46 -2.97
N PRO A 265 4.92 3.73 -2.06
CA PRO A 265 4.36 2.50 -1.48
C PRO A 265 3.03 2.77 -0.76
N ALA A 266 2.08 1.85 -0.91
CA ALA A 266 0.66 1.95 -0.54
C ALA A 266 -0.21 2.94 -1.35
N PHE A 267 0.38 3.77 -2.22
CA PHE A 267 -0.33 4.83 -2.94
C PHE A 267 -0.18 4.70 -4.46
N PRO A 268 -0.92 3.78 -5.11
CA PRO A 268 -0.81 3.57 -6.56
C PRO A 268 -1.20 4.80 -7.39
N ARG A 269 -2.13 5.66 -6.94
CA ARG A 269 -2.46 6.94 -7.61
C ARG A 269 -1.36 8.00 -7.55
N ARG A 270 -0.35 7.79 -6.70
CA ARG A 270 0.80 8.68 -6.52
C ARG A 270 2.10 8.03 -7.03
N SER A 271 1.98 6.93 -7.76
CA SER A 271 3.12 6.15 -8.24
C SER A 271 3.29 6.39 -9.73
N LEU A 272 4.43 6.97 -10.12
CA LEU A 272 4.77 7.23 -11.52
C LEU A 272 4.68 5.94 -12.35
N LEU A 273 5.13 4.81 -11.81
CA LEU A 273 5.00 3.51 -12.47
C LEU A 273 3.56 3.20 -12.85
N ILE A 274 2.60 3.40 -11.93
CA ILE A 274 1.19 3.09 -12.17
C ILE A 274 0.60 4.03 -13.22
N ASP A 275 0.95 5.32 -13.14
CA ASP A 275 0.54 6.32 -14.13
C ASP A 275 1.09 5.97 -15.52
N THR A 276 2.36 5.58 -15.63
CA THR A 276 3.00 5.17 -16.88
C THR A 276 2.39 3.89 -17.45
N ILE A 277 2.18 2.85 -16.64
CA ILE A 277 1.66 1.56 -17.16
C ILE A 277 0.17 1.56 -17.50
N MET A 278 -0.54 2.60 -17.08
CA MET A 278 -1.96 2.77 -17.34
C MET A 278 -2.27 3.96 -18.26
N GLY A 279 -1.32 4.86 -18.53
CA GLY A 279 -1.59 6.11 -19.26
C GLY A 279 -2.49 7.06 -18.47
N LEU A 280 -2.30 7.12 -17.14
CA LEU A 280 -3.13 7.87 -16.19
C LEU A 280 -2.29 8.91 -15.43
N GLY A 281 -2.96 9.75 -14.64
CA GLY A 281 -2.31 10.71 -13.73
C GLY A 281 -1.35 11.64 -14.46
N SER A 282 -0.05 11.59 -14.14
CA SER A 282 0.97 12.41 -14.82
C SER A 282 1.17 12.07 -16.31
N HIS A 283 0.69 10.91 -16.76
CA HIS A 283 0.71 10.43 -18.14
C HIS A 283 -0.70 10.39 -18.76
N ALA A 284 -1.68 11.10 -18.19
CA ALA A 284 -3.04 11.13 -18.70
C ALA A 284 -3.10 11.61 -20.17
N GLY A 285 -3.67 10.77 -21.04
CA GLY A 285 -3.78 11.04 -22.48
C GLY A 285 -2.63 10.47 -23.32
N GLU A 286 -1.63 9.86 -22.68
CA GLU A 286 -0.62 9.04 -23.34
C GLU A 286 -1.10 7.58 -23.46
N GLU A 287 -0.51 6.82 -24.39
CA GLU A 287 -0.77 5.38 -24.45
C GLU A 287 -0.14 4.68 -23.24
N PRO A 288 -0.81 3.67 -22.63
CA PRO A 288 -0.22 2.86 -21.58
C PRO A 288 1.10 2.21 -22.03
N HIS A 289 2.11 2.25 -21.18
CA HIS A 289 3.43 1.67 -21.46
C HIS A 289 3.67 0.36 -20.69
N PRO A 290 4.33 -0.66 -21.25
CA PRO A 290 4.71 -0.81 -22.66
C PRO A 290 3.49 -1.04 -23.58
N THR A 291 3.72 -0.84 -24.89
CA THR A 291 2.74 -1.10 -25.95
C THR A 291 3.10 -2.36 -26.75
N THR A 292 2.29 -2.68 -27.77
CA THR A 292 2.51 -3.76 -28.75
C THR A 292 2.71 -5.15 -28.12
N GLU A 293 3.72 -5.92 -28.55
CA GLU A 293 4.00 -7.28 -28.07
C GLU A 293 4.29 -7.36 -26.57
N ASN A 294 4.73 -6.26 -25.96
CA ASN A 294 5.05 -6.19 -24.54
C ASN A 294 3.89 -5.63 -23.71
N ALA A 295 2.75 -5.29 -24.32
CA ALA A 295 1.63 -4.68 -23.60
C ALA A 295 1.19 -5.48 -22.37
N LEU A 296 0.93 -4.78 -21.27
CA LEU A 296 0.39 -5.39 -20.05
C LEU A 296 -1.09 -5.72 -20.24
N THR A 297 -1.45 -6.94 -19.87
CA THR A 297 -2.83 -7.37 -19.68
C THR A 297 -3.45 -6.67 -18.46
N GLU A 298 -4.77 -6.63 -18.39
CA GLU A 298 -5.45 -6.04 -17.23
C GLU A 298 -5.13 -6.75 -15.91
N ALA A 299 -4.89 -8.06 -15.94
CA ALA A 299 -4.48 -8.83 -14.77
C ALA A 299 -3.05 -8.46 -14.29
N GLU A 300 -2.13 -8.21 -15.22
CA GLU A 300 -0.77 -7.76 -14.87
C GLU A 300 -0.81 -6.33 -14.31
N LYS A 301 -1.59 -5.42 -14.92
CA LYS A 301 -1.80 -4.06 -14.39
C LYS A 301 -2.43 -4.09 -12.99
N GLU A 302 -3.41 -4.97 -12.77
CA GLU A 302 -3.98 -5.20 -11.44
C GLU A 302 -2.93 -5.67 -10.43
N SER A 303 -2.06 -6.59 -10.84
CA SER A 303 -0.98 -7.10 -10.00
C SER A 303 -0.04 -5.98 -9.57
N PHE A 304 0.37 -5.08 -10.47
CA PHE A 304 1.15 -3.89 -10.11
C PHE A 304 0.40 -2.96 -9.16
N ARG A 305 -0.88 -2.64 -9.42
CA ARG A 305 -1.67 -1.77 -8.54
C ARG A 305 -1.79 -2.36 -7.12
N LEU A 306 -2.09 -3.65 -7.02
CA LEU A 306 -2.21 -4.36 -5.74
C LEU A 306 -0.87 -4.48 -5.02
N TRP A 307 0.21 -4.79 -5.74
CA TRP A 307 1.56 -4.85 -5.19
C TRP A 307 1.95 -3.51 -4.55
N VAL A 308 1.77 -2.41 -5.27
CA VAL A 308 2.01 -1.06 -4.73
C VAL A 308 1.12 -0.80 -3.53
N MET A 309 -0.17 -1.12 -3.59
CA MET A 309 -1.13 -0.90 -2.50
C MET A 309 -0.79 -1.70 -1.23
N LEU A 310 -0.20 -2.89 -1.38
CA LEU A 310 0.31 -3.71 -0.28
C LEU A 310 1.63 -3.21 0.31
N GLY A 311 2.18 -2.11 -0.21
CA GLY A 311 3.42 -1.52 0.30
C GLY A 311 4.66 -1.89 -0.51
N ALA A 312 4.49 -2.40 -1.74
CA ALA A 312 5.58 -2.79 -2.64
C ALA A 312 6.57 -3.77 -1.98
N GLN A 313 6.05 -4.76 -1.27
CA GLN A 313 6.84 -5.79 -0.59
C GLN A 313 7.61 -6.69 -1.56
N TYR A 314 8.81 -7.13 -1.17
CA TYR A 314 9.61 -8.06 -1.96
C TYR A 314 9.08 -9.50 -1.85
N ARG A 315 8.73 -9.94 -0.63
CA ARG A 315 8.24 -11.31 -0.28
C ARG A 315 6.85 -11.33 0.40
#